data_AF-A0A9W6SL41-F1
#
_entry.id   AF-A0A9W6SL41-F1
#
_cell.length_a   1.000
_cell.length_b   1.000
_cell.length_c   1.000
_cell.angle_alpha   90.00
_cell.angle_beta   90.00
_cell.angle_gamma   90.00
#
_symmetry.space_group_name_H-M   'P 1'
#
loop_
_entity.id
_entity.type
_entity.pdbx_description
1 polymer ?
#
loop_
_entity_poly.entity_id
_entity_poly.type
_entity_poly.pdbx_seq_one_letter_code
_entity_poly.pdbx_strand_id
1 'polypeptide(L)'
;MASDIVAHAGRLLGEHTEFGDSAAIEERALARLRVGLAALARRHPALAERAGRWSLADTASLRALLRDPALRNAFEVDVTVMRDGAPAASMLDGLLPATPGGGLSSALAEPARLAWPSVGSAWVWTRLDERPEEPLSLRMWEGLRSVFPNPSAEAPVAPTPETLEGIERGARLLATLLPEVGPGVLRHVGMIGLARDGDEDGTILSLSGGDGLPGTIFVAPELVANPWDAAGMILHEALHLQLFEILRCGELTAIGPAATTPAIPIPWRRMEWSVMRVLFALHVYVHMTLFERAAAQAPPEVLAEFGPPLKGAAMTPPTPGSARTHATPLERASYLGEQLERVVPEKLSAYGLRFASWLVDVLEELAPGIRAGWTAPIPAAQVSTVEAAGPGPVRLRASEPADAVPVPGQGRLVVAPAATGRLHWLNLASWTVYALCDGRDPAAIEADYAEAVGGPREPAIRDCRSGIAGLLREGLIEAVPA
;
A
#
# COMPACT_ATOMS: atom_id res chain seq x y z
N MET A 1 -30.34 11.69 7.10
CA MET A 1 -29.34 12.61 6.52
C MET A 1 -27.93 12.31 7.05
N ALA A 2 -27.64 12.39 8.36
CA ALA A 2 -26.27 12.13 8.86
C ALA A 2 -25.76 10.68 8.67
N SER A 3 -26.62 9.66 8.92
CA SER A 3 -26.27 8.25 8.70
C SER A 3 -26.05 7.90 7.22
N ASP A 4 -26.68 8.66 6.32
CA ASP A 4 -26.53 8.51 4.87
C ASP A 4 -25.14 8.99 4.41
N ILE A 5 -24.62 10.07 5.02
CA ILE A 5 -23.28 10.60 4.75
C ILE A 5 -22.19 9.59 5.14
N VAL A 6 -22.30 8.96 6.32
CA VAL A 6 -21.33 7.95 6.77
C VAL A 6 -21.30 6.76 5.81
N ALA A 7 -22.47 6.24 5.43
CA ALA A 7 -22.56 5.14 4.48
C ALA A 7 -22.02 5.52 3.09
N HIS A 8 -22.34 6.73 2.61
CA HIS A 8 -21.86 7.22 1.32
C HIS A 8 -20.35 7.42 1.29
N ALA A 9 -19.78 8.11 2.26
CA ALA A 9 -18.33 8.29 2.38
C ALA A 9 -17.62 6.93 2.56
N GLY A 10 -18.22 6.00 3.29
CA GLY A 10 -17.75 4.62 3.40
C GLY A 10 -17.63 3.94 2.04
N ARG A 11 -18.63 4.06 1.16
CA ARG A 11 -18.56 3.54 -0.22
C ARG A 11 -17.49 4.25 -1.05
N LEU A 12 -17.40 5.58 -0.98
CA LEU A 12 -16.36 6.32 -1.71
C LEU A 12 -14.94 5.91 -1.29
N LEU A 13 -14.73 5.59 -0.01
CA LEU A 13 -13.46 5.09 0.50
C LEU A 13 -13.24 3.60 0.24
N GLY A 14 -14.28 2.77 0.26
CA GLY A 14 -14.18 1.32 0.13
C GLY A 14 -14.24 0.79 -1.31
N GLU A 15 -14.88 1.51 -2.24
CA GLU A 15 -15.15 1.04 -3.60
C GLU A 15 -14.25 1.70 -4.65
N HIS A 16 -13.38 2.65 -4.27
CA HIS A 16 -12.48 3.29 -5.22
C HIS A 16 -11.49 2.27 -5.77
N THR A 17 -11.66 1.86 -7.03
CA THR A 17 -10.95 0.71 -7.65
C THR A 17 -9.42 0.77 -7.54
N GLU A 18 -8.86 1.98 -7.51
CA GLU A 18 -7.41 2.20 -7.40
C GLU A 18 -6.87 2.22 -5.97
N PHE A 19 -7.65 2.70 -5.01
CA PHE A 19 -7.12 3.15 -3.71
C PHE A 19 -7.93 2.64 -2.51
N GLY A 20 -9.22 2.38 -2.71
CA GLY A 20 -10.15 1.95 -1.69
C GLY A 20 -10.46 0.46 -1.72
N ASP A 21 -10.76 -0.06 -2.92
CA ASP A 21 -11.17 -1.45 -3.10
C ASP A 21 -10.01 -2.40 -2.81
N SER A 22 -10.02 -2.96 -1.60
CA SER A 22 -9.02 -3.92 -1.14
C SER A 22 -8.94 -5.19 -1.99
N ALA A 23 -10.03 -5.62 -2.63
CA ALA A 23 -9.99 -6.77 -3.53
C ALA A 23 -9.22 -6.43 -4.80
N ALA A 24 -9.48 -5.25 -5.37
CA ALA A 24 -8.73 -4.74 -6.53
C ALA A 24 -7.24 -4.50 -6.19
N ILE A 25 -6.94 -3.93 -5.01
CA ILE A 25 -5.56 -3.76 -4.52
C ILE A 25 -4.87 -5.11 -4.38
N GLU A 26 -5.51 -6.10 -3.75
CA GLU A 26 -4.95 -7.43 -3.57
C GLU A 26 -4.72 -8.13 -4.92
N GLU A 27 -5.65 -8.01 -5.87
CA GLU A 27 -5.47 -8.54 -7.23
C GLU A 27 -4.20 -7.99 -7.89
N ARG A 28 -3.94 -6.68 -7.74
CA ARG A 28 -2.71 -6.05 -8.23
C ARG A 28 -1.46 -6.59 -7.52
N ALA A 29 -1.51 -6.70 -6.20
CA ALA A 29 -0.42 -7.23 -5.40
C ALA A 29 -0.08 -8.68 -5.77
N LEU A 30 -1.10 -9.50 -6.04
CA LEU A 30 -0.95 -10.89 -6.49
C LEU A 30 -0.36 -10.97 -7.91
N ALA A 31 -0.80 -10.13 -8.84
CA ALA A 31 -0.21 -10.05 -10.17
C ALA A 31 1.28 -9.67 -10.10
N ARG A 32 1.63 -8.68 -9.28
CA ARG A 32 3.03 -8.28 -9.02
C ARG A 32 3.84 -9.43 -8.42
N LEU A 33 3.26 -10.16 -7.47
CA LEU A 33 3.92 -11.31 -6.85
C LEU A 33 4.22 -12.41 -7.88
N ARG A 34 3.28 -12.74 -8.76
CA ARG A 34 3.47 -13.73 -9.84
C ARG A 34 4.61 -13.34 -10.77
N VAL A 35 4.59 -12.11 -11.29
CA VAL A 35 5.63 -11.62 -12.19
C VAL A 35 6.99 -11.54 -11.50
N GLY A 36 7.02 -11.03 -10.26
CA GLY A 36 8.25 -10.97 -9.47
C GLY A 36 8.87 -12.34 -9.22
N LEU A 37 8.06 -13.34 -8.85
CA LEU A 37 8.55 -14.71 -8.65
C LEU A 37 9.06 -15.34 -9.94
N ALA A 38 8.39 -15.11 -11.08
CA ALA A 38 8.87 -15.58 -12.38
C ALA A 38 10.19 -14.90 -12.80
N ALA A 39 10.33 -13.60 -12.53
CA ALA A 39 11.57 -12.87 -12.78
C ALA A 39 12.73 -13.36 -11.89
N LEU A 40 12.47 -13.59 -10.59
CA LEU A 40 13.44 -14.16 -9.66
C LEU A 40 13.84 -15.58 -10.06
N ALA A 41 12.91 -16.40 -10.54
CA ALA A 41 13.19 -17.75 -11.03
C ALA A 41 14.20 -17.76 -12.18
N ARG A 42 14.14 -16.80 -13.10
CA ARG A 42 15.13 -16.65 -14.18
C ARG A 42 16.48 -16.16 -13.68
N ARG A 43 16.48 -15.25 -12.70
CA ARG A 43 17.70 -14.59 -12.22
C ARG A 43 18.51 -15.48 -11.25
N HIS A 44 17.85 -16.33 -10.48
CA HIS A 44 18.47 -17.11 -9.42
C HIS A 44 18.30 -18.62 -9.67
N PRO A 45 19.33 -19.31 -10.21
CA PRO A 45 19.24 -20.74 -10.53
C PRO A 45 18.81 -21.65 -9.36
N ALA A 46 19.25 -21.33 -8.14
CA ALA A 46 18.89 -22.08 -6.93
C ALA A 46 17.39 -21.98 -6.56
N LEU A 47 16.73 -20.92 -7.02
CA LEU A 47 15.30 -20.68 -6.81
C LEU A 47 14.42 -21.03 -8.01
N ALA A 48 15.01 -21.27 -9.18
CA ALA A 48 14.29 -21.36 -10.45
C ALA A 48 13.05 -22.27 -10.39
N GLU A 49 13.21 -23.48 -9.86
CA GLU A 49 12.12 -24.45 -9.77
C GLU A 49 11.04 -24.02 -8.76
N ARG A 50 11.44 -23.58 -7.56
CA ARG A 50 10.51 -23.21 -6.49
C ARG A 50 9.75 -21.93 -6.83
N ALA A 51 10.46 -20.87 -7.20
CA ALA A 51 9.86 -19.60 -7.57
C ALA A 51 9.00 -19.73 -8.84
N GLY A 52 9.41 -20.56 -9.81
CA GLY A 52 8.59 -20.87 -10.99
C GLY A 52 7.31 -21.64 -10.66
N ARG A 53 7.33 -22.55 -9.68
CA ARG A 53 6.11 -23.21 -9.19
C ARG A 53 5.19 -22.24 -8.46
N TRP A 54 5.75 -21.37 -7.62
CA TRP A 54 4.96 -20.38 -6.90
C TRP A 54 4.36 -19.30 -7.82
N SER A 55 5.05 -18.88 -8.89
CA SER A 55 4.49 -17.91 -9.85
C SER A 55 3.25 -18.42 -10.59
N LEU A 56 3.13 -19.74 -10.72
CA LEU A 56 2.00 -20.44 -11.33
C LEU A 56 0.98 -20.97 -10.31
N ALA A 57 1.20 -20.74 -9.01
CA ALA A 57 0.32 -21.23 -7.97
C ALA A 57 -1.08 -20.59 -8.03
N ASP A 58 -2.04 -21.26 -7.40
CA ASP A 58 -3.37 -20.71 -7.24
C ASP A 58 -3.37 -19.44 -6.38
N THR A 59 -4.46 -18.67 -6.48
CA THR A 59 -4.62 -17.40 -5.77
C THR A 59 -4.63 -17.55 -4.25
N ALA A 60 -5.11 -18.68 -3.70
CA ALA A 60 -5.15 -18.88 -2.25
C ALA A 60 -3.74 -19.07 -1.69
N SER A 61 -2.91 -19.85 -2.37
CA SER A 61 -1.50 -20.05 -2.04
C SER A 61 -0.72 -18.74 -2.11
N LEU A 62 -0.86 -17.99 -3.21
CA LEU A 62 -0.19 -16.69 -3.36
C LEU A 62 -0.64 -15.66 -2.32
N ARG A 63 -1.92 -15.67 -1.94
CA ARG A 63 -2.44 -14.81 -0.87
C ARG A 63 -1.81 -15.16 0.48
N ALA A 64 -1.57 -16.45 0.74
CA ALA A 64 -0.88 -16.86 1.95
C ALA A 64 0.56 -16.32 1.99
N LEU A 65 1.30 -16.39 0.88
CA LEU A 65 2.63 -15.79 0.77
C LEU A 65 2.58 -14.26 0.90
N LEU A 66 1.64 -13.60 0.22
CA LEU A 66 1.45 -12.15 0.28
C LEU A 66 1.25 -11.64 1.72
N ARG A 67 0.54 -12.41 2.55
CA ARG A 67 0.23 -12.11 3.95
C ARG A 67 1.27 -12.66 4.94
N ASP A 68 2.25 -13.40 4.46
CA ASP A 68 3.31 -13.96 5.30
C ASP A 68 4.41 -12.90 5.49
N PRO A 69 4.64 -12.38 6.70
CA PRO A 69 5.57 -11.27 6.91
C PRO A 69 7.01 -11.60 6.52
N ALA A 70 7.52 -12.81 6.81
CA ALA A 70 8.90 -13.15 6.51
C ALA A 70 9.11 -13.41 5.00
N LEU A 71 8.22 -14.19 4.39
CA LEU A 71 8.30 -14.50 2.95
C LEU A 71 8.03 -13.26 2.10
N ARG A 72 7.05 -12.43 2.47
CA ARG A 72 6.76 -11.17 1.78
C ARG A 72 7.95 -10.22 1.89
N ASN A 73 8.52 -10.05 3.08
CA ASN A 73 9.70 -9.22 3.26
C ASN A 73 10.87 -9.70 2.39
N ALA A 74 11.19 -11.00 2.41
CA ALA A 74 12.26 -11.56 1.58
C ALA A 74 12.02 -11.33 0.08
N PHE A 75 10.78 -11.51 -0.38
CA PHE A 75 10.38 -11.18 -1.74
C PHE A 75 10.60 -9.70 -2.08
N GLU A 76 10.19 -8.76 -1.22
CA GLU A 76 10.37 -7.33 -1.47
C GLU A 76 11.84 -6.90 -1.50
N VAL A 77 12.67 -7.49 -0.63
CA VAL A 77 14.13 -7.28 -0.64
C VAL A 77 14.72 -7.76 -1.97
N ASP A 78 14.39 -8.97 -2.40
CA ASP A 78 14.92 -9.54 -3.63
C ASP A 78 14.47 -8.76 -4.88
N VAL A 79 13.20 -8.30 -4.92
CA VAL A 79 12.71 -7.43 -6.00
C VAL A 79 13.42 -6.08 -6.00
N THR A 80 13.72 -5.52 -4.84
CA THR A 80 14.46 -4.25 -4.71
C THR A 80 15.90 -4.40 -5.21
N VAL A 81 16.61 -5.44 -4.76
CA VAL A 81 17.96 -5.76 -5.22
C VAL A 81 18.00 -5.98 -6.73
N MET A 82 17.02 -6.72 -7.26
CA MET A 82 16.87 -6.94 -8.70
C MET A 82 16.66 -5.62 -9.46
N ARG A 83 15.79 -4.73 -8.95
CA ARG A 83 15.52 -3.42 -9.54
C ARG A 83 16.77 -2.56 -9.61
N ASP A 84 17.56 -2.56 -8.54
CA ASP A 84 18.77 -1.74 -8.40
C ASP A 84 19.96 -2.38 -9.14
N GLY A 85 19.79 -3.56 -9.75
CA GLY A 85 20.79 -4.25 -10.55
C GLY A 85 21.92 -4.87 -9.75
N ALA A 86 21.83 -4.90 -8.43
CA ALA A 86 22.88 -5.39 -7.55
C ALA A 86 23.02 -6.93 -7.65
N PRO A 87 24.26 -7.47 -7.68
CA PRO A 87 24.48 -8.90 -7.50
C PRO A 87 24.33 -9.25 -6.02
N ALA A 88 23.29 -10.00 -5.68
CA ALA A 88 23.15 -10.59 -4.34
C ALA A 88 22.56 -12.00 -4.43
N ALA A 89 22.84 -12.81 -3.41
CA ALA A 89 22.08 -14.03 -3.18
C ALA A 89 20.63 -13.66 -2.87
N SER A 90 19.69 -14.46 -3.37
CA SER A 90 18.28 -14.23 -3.08
C SER A 90 17.96 -14.70 -1.67
N MET A 91 17.31 -13.83 -0.91
CA MET A 91 16.85 -14.09 0.44
C MET A 91 15.77 -15.18 0.47
N LEU A 92 14.94 -15.26 -0.58
CA LEU A 92 13.92 -16.30 -0.72
C LEU A 92 14.51 -17.71 -0.88
N ASP A 93 15.78 -17.89 -1.26
CA ASP A 93 16.35 -19.22 -1.52
C ASP A 93 16.33 -20.13 -0.28
N GLY A 94 16.54 -19.56 0.91
CA GLY A 94 16.47 -20.29 2.18
C GLY A 94 15.08 -20.32 2.83
N LEU A 95 14.13 -19.54 2.33
CA LEU A 95 12.85 -19.30 3.01
C LEU A 95 11.65 -19.86 2.23
N LEU A 96 11.67 -19.76 0.89
CA LEU A 96 10.52 -20.12 0.06
C LEU A 96 10.24 -21.62 0.14
N PRO A 97 9.05 -22.02 0.62
CA PRO A 97 8.69 -23.43 0.78
C PRO A 97 8.74 -24.17 -0.55
N ALA A 98 9.10 -25.45 -0.48
CA ALA A 98 9.21 -26.29 -1.68
C ALA A 98 7.87 -26.43 -2.41
N THR A 99 6.73 -26.30 -1.75
CA THR A 99 5.40 -26.42 -2.36
C THR A 99 4.50 -25.26 -1.95
N PRO A 100 3.70 -24.70 -2.87
CA PRO A 100 2.65 -23.74 -2.53
C PRO A 100 1.75 -24.25 -1.40
N GLY A 101 1.47 -23.39 -0.43
CA GLY A 101 0.63 -23.70 0.73
C GLY A 101 1.33 -24.41 1.91
N GLY A 102 2.61 -24.77 1.79
CA GLY A 102 3.40 -25.29 2.92
C GLY A 102 4.25 -24.21 3.61
N GLY A 103 4.72 -24.46 4.84
CA GLY A 103 5.84 -23.75 5.47
C GLY A 103 5.70 -22.22 5.63
N LEU A 104 4.62 -21.75 6.26
CA LEU A 104 4.39 -20.33 6.53
C LEU A 104 4.88 -19.93 7.93
N SER A 105 5.20 -18.65 8.14
CA SER A 105 5.52 -18.07 9.45
C SER A 105 4.41 -18.27 10.48
N SER A 106 3.15 -18.41 10.05
CA SER A 106 2.04 -18.72 10.97
C SER A 106 2.19 -20.08 11.66
N ALA A 107 2.97 -21.00 11.09
CA ALA A 107 3.27 -22.30 11.71
C ALA A 107 4.24 -22.18 12.90
N LEU A 108 4.93 -21.04 13.04
CA LEU A 108 5.78 -20.73 14.20
C LEU A 108 4.95 -20.32 15.43
N ALA A 109 3.68 -19.96 15.23
CA ALA A 109 2.77 -19.61 16.32
C ALA A 109 2.33 -20.85 17.10
N GLU A 110 2.50 -20.82 18.41
CA GLU A 110 2.16 -21.93 19.31
C GLU A 110 1.48 -21.40 20.59
N PRO A 111 0.17 -21.64 20.78
CA PRO A 111 -0.74 -22.24 19.81
C PRO A 111 -0.98 -21.32 18.61
N ALA A 112 -1.20 -21.90 17.43
CA ALA A 112 -1.65 -21.15 16.26
C ALA A 112 -3.06 -20.59 16.53
N ARG A 113 -3.22 -19.27 16.39
CA ARG A 113 -4.49 -18.57 16.65
C ARG A 113 -4.76 -17.55 15.55
N LEU A 114 -5.99 -17.52 15.06
CA LEU A 114 -6.49 -16.40 14.27
C LEU A 114 -6.80 -15.24 15.19
N ALA A 115 -6.53 -14.02 14.72
CA ALA A 115 -6.78 -12.78 15.45
C ALA A 115 -8.28 -12.44 15.51
N TRP A 116 -9.00 -12.71 14.42
CA TRP A 116 -10.43 -12.41 14.29
C TRP A 116 -11.10 -13.39 13.31
N PRO A 117 -11.37 -14.64 13.74
CA PRO A 117 -11.88 -15.70 12.85
C PRO A 117 -13.14 -15.33 12.06
N SER A 118 -13.97 -14.43 12.58
CA SER A 118 -15.24 -14.02 12.00
C SER A 118 -15.12 -13.04 10.82
N VAL A 119 -14.01 -12.31 10.70
CA VAL A 119 -13.89 -11.20 9.73
C VAL A 119 -12.59 -11.22 8.90
N GLY A 120 -11.72 -12.22 9.09
CA GLY A 120 -10.46 -12.30 8.35
C GLY A 120 -9.58 -13.48 8.73
N SER A 121 -8.41 -13.55 8.08
CA SER A 121 -7.45 -14.66 8.25
C SER A 121 -6.16 -14.25 8.94
N ALA A 122 -6.12 -13.06 9.56
CA ALA A 122 -4.93 -12.62 10.29
C ALA A 122 -4.67 -13.57 11.46
N TRP A 123 -3.41 -13.83 11.77
CA TRP A 123 -3.01 -14.65 12.91
C TRP A 123 -2.30 -13.82 13.98
N VAL A 124 -2.29 -14.32 15.21
CA VAL A 124 -1.66 -13.65 16.35
C VAL A 124 -0.26 -14.22 16.57
N TRP A 125 0.74 -13.36 16.76
CA TRP A 125 2.07 -13.78 17.20
C TRP A 125 2.00 -14.27 18.66
N THR A 126 1.77 -15.58 18.87
CA THR A 126 1.50 -16.17 20.19
C THR A 126 2.75 -16.66 20.94
N ARG A 127 3.82 -17.04 20.24
CA ARG A 127 5.06 -17.58 20.85
C ARG A 127 6.31 -16.79 20.48
N LEU A 128 7.18 -16.61 21.47
CA LEU A 128 8.25 -15.59 21.54
C LEU A 128 9.67 -16.17 21.50
N ASP A 129 9.86 -17.42 21.09
CA ASP A 129 11.21 -18.01 21.09
C ASP A 129 11.85 -17.84 19.70
N GLU A 130 12.99 -17.17 19.63
CA GLU A 130 13.86 -17.21 18.45
C GLU A 130 14.47 -18.60 18.33
N ARG A 131 14.24 -19.26 17.19
CA ARG A 131 14.75 -20.60 16.85
C ARG A 131 15.86 -20.46 15.81
N PRO A 132 17.16 -20.47 16.18
CA PRO A 132 18.27 -20.23 15.25
C PRO A 132 18.38 -21.27 14.13
N GLU A 133 17.84 -22.46 14.34
CA GLU A 133 17.78 -23.54 13.37
C GLU A 133 16.67 -23.38 12.31
N GLU A 134 15.73 -22.46 12.52
CA GLU A 134 14.56 -22.23 11.66
C GLU A 134 14.68 -20.89 10.93
N PRO A 135 15.02 -20.89 9.61
CA PRO A 135 15.27 -19.66 8.85
C PRO A 135 14.11 -18.66 8.88
N LEU A 136 12.85 -19.13 8.85
CA LEU A 136 11.69 -18.26 8.96
C LEU A 136 11.62 -17.56 10.32
N SER A 137 11.98 -18.26 11.40
CA SER A 137 12.05 -17.66 12.74
C SER A 137 13.10 -16.56 12.77
N LEU A 138 14.32 -16.81 12.30
CA LEU A 138 15.38 -15.80 12.24
C LEU A 138 14.92 -14.56 11.47
N ARG A 139 14.26 -14.76 10.32
CA ARG A 139 13.79 -13.63 9.51
C ARG A 139 12.71 -12.80 10.20
N MET A 140 11.78 -13.44 10.90
CA MET A 140 10.77 -12.78 11.72
C MET A 140 11.42 -11.90 12.79
N TRP A 141 12.42 -12.41 13.49
CA TRP A 141 13.14 -11.69 14.54
C TRP A 141 14.02 -10.56 14.01
N GLU A 142 14.66 -10.71 12.85
CA GLU A 142 15.35 -9.62 12.15
C GLU A 142 14.38 -8.49 11.78
N GLY A 143 13.22 -8.85 11.21
CA GLY A 143 12.16 -7.90 10.90
C GLY A 143 11.67 -7.18 12.15
N LEU A 144 11.44 -7.90 13.24
CA LEU A 144 11.01 -7.33 14.51
C LEU A 144 12.03 -6.33 15.07
N ARG A 145 13.32 -6.67 15.06
CA ARG A 145 14.41 -5.75 15.48
C ARG A 145 14.52 -4.52 14.60
N SER A 146 14.17 -4.63 13.31
CA SER A 146 14.10 -3.46 12.42
C SER A 146 12.92 -2.54 12.75
N VAL A 147 11.82 -3.09 13.24
CA VAL A 147 10.60 -2.34 13.61
C VAL A 147 10.76 -1.70 14.98
N PHE A 148 11.34 -2.43 15.95
CA PHE A 148 11.61 -2.00 17.31
C PHE A 148 13.12 -1.95 17.56
N PRO A 149 13.82 -0.91 17.08
CA PRO A 149 15.27 -0.77 17.29
C PRO A 149 15.61 -0.39 18.74
N ASN A 150 14.63 0.05 19.53
CA ASN A 150 14.82 0.45 20.91
C ASN A 150 15.05 -0.77 21.81
N PRO A 151 16.19 -0.87 22.52
CA PRO A 151 16.46 -1.99 23.43
C PRO A 151 15.47 -2.12 24.60
N SER A 152 14.75 -1.05 24.94
CA SER A 152 13.73 -1.07 26.01
C SER A 152 12.35 -1.49 25.52
N ALA A 153 12.15 -1.73 24.23
CA ALA A 153 10.90 -2.23 23.70
C ALA A 153 10.64 -3.66 24.23
N GLU A 154 9.44 -3.90 24.76
CA GLU A 154 8.94 -5.23 25.07
C GLU A 154 8.18 -5.74 23.83
N ALA A 155 8.89 -6.44 22.94
CA ALA A 155 8.30 -7.00 21.73
C ALA A 155 8.91 -8.37 21.38
N PRO A 156 8.10 -9.39 21.06
CA PRO A 156 6.64 -9.41 21.17
C PRO A 156 6.20 -9.68 22.63
N VAL A 157 4.99 -9.25 23.00
CA VAL A 157 4.32 -9.57 24.27
C VAL A 157 3.42 -10.78 24.09
N ALA A 158 3.48 -11.74 25.02
CA ALA A 158 2.63 -12.92 24.97
C ALA A 158 1.14 -12.54 25.16
N PRO A 159 0.23 -12.97 24.28
CA PRO A 159 -1.19 -12.66 24.42
C PRO A 159 -1.84 -13.44 25.58
N THR A 160 -2.78 -12.80 26.27
CA THR A 160 -3.67 -13.44 27.25
C THR A 160 -5.03 -13.72 26.61
N PRO A 161 -5.90 -14.56 27.22
CA PRO A 161 -7.26 -14.76 26.72
C PRO A 161 -8.04 -13.44 26.55
N GLU A 162 -7.85 -12.49 27.46
CA GLU A 162 -8.51 -11.18 27.45
C GLU A 162 -8.01 -10.31 26.30
N THR A 163 -6.71 -10.31 26.00
CA THR A 163 -6.18 -9.54 24.87
C THR A 163 -6.60 -10.14 23.52
N LEU A 164 -6.68 -11.47 23.41
CA LEU A 164 -7.21 -12.15 22.23
C LEU A 164 -8.69 -11.80 21.99
N GLU A 165 -9.51 -11.82 23.03
CA GLU A 165 -10.91 -11.41 22.94
C GLU A 165 -11.03 -9.93 22.55
N GLY A 166 -10.19 -9.06 23.14
CA GLY A 166 -10.14 -7.64 22.83
C GLY A 166 -9.83 -7.34 21.36
N ILE A 167 -8.83 -8.04 20.80
CA ILE A 167 -8.47 -7.97 19.38
C ILE A 167 -9.67 -8.36 18.49
N GLU A 168 -10.29 -9.51 18.77
CA GLU A 168 -11.44 -9.97 17.99
C GLU A 168 -12.62 -8.99 18.08
N ARG A 169 -12.94 -8.52 19.29
CA ARG A 169 -14.02 -7.55 19.53
C ARG A 169 -13.78 -6.24 18.79
N GLY A 170 -12.55 -5.73 18.78
CA GLY A 170 -12.18 -4.53 18.03
C GLY A 170 -12.36 -4.70 16.52
N ALA A 171 -11.87 -5.81 15.95
CA ALA A 171 -12.03 -6.11 14.53
C ALA A 171 -13.50 -6.28 14.13
N ARG A 172 -14.31 -6.96 14.96
CA ARG A 172 -15.76 -7.09 14.74
C ARG A 172 -16.47 -5.75 14.80
N LEU A 173 -16.17 -4.91 15.79
CA LEU A 173 -16.73 -3.55 15.87
C LEU A 173 -16.40 -2.75 14.62
N LEU A 174 -15.14 -2.78 14.16
CA LEU A 174 -14.72 -2.09 12.95
C LEU A 174 -15.52 -2.55 11.72
N ALA A 175 -15.68 -3.86 11.54
CA ALA A 175 -16.44 -4.43 10.43
C ALA A 175 -17.94 -4.09 10.49
N THR A 176 -18.53 -4.05 11.68
CA THR A 176 -19.93 -3.66 11.88
C THR A 176 -20.15 -2.18 11.64
N LEU A 177 -19.24 -1.33 12.14
CA LEU A 177 -19.39 0.12 12.11
C LEU A 177 -19.14 0.70 10.71
N LEU A 178 -18.20 0.13 9.98
CA LEU A 178 -17.79 0.58 8.65
C LEU A 178 -17.83 -0.59 7.65
N PRO A 179 -19.01 -1.08 7.24
CA PRO A 179 -19.12 -2.33 6.46
C PRO A 179 -18.40 -2.30 5.11
N GLU A 180 -18.25 -1.13 4.48
CA GLU A 180 -17.57 -0.97 3.19
C GLU A 180 -16.04 -0.83 3.32
N VAL A 181 -15.54 -0.45 4.50
CA VAL A 181 -14.12 -0.16 4.73
C VAL A 181 -13.48 -1.21 5.65
N GLY A 182 -14.12 -1.55 6.76
CA GLY A 182 -13.61 -2.42 7.82
C GLY A 182 -13.14 -3.78 7.30
N PRO A 183 -13.98 -4.59 6.65
CA PRO A 183 -13.55 -5.85 6.05
C PRO A 183 -12.46 -5.66 5.00
N GLY A 184 -12.47 -4.53 4.27
CA GLY A 184 -11.45 -4.17 3.28
C GLY A 184 -10.08 -3.96 3.92
N VAL A 185 -9.97 -3.13 4.96
CA VAL A 185 -8.69 -2.84 5.61
C VAL A 185 -8.13 -4.08 6.34
N LEU A 186 -9.00 -4.86 6.99
CA LEU A 186 -8.61 -6.08 7.72
C LEU A 186 -7.98 -7.15 6.82
N ARG A 187 -8.24 -7.13 5.50
CA ARG A 187 -7.63 -8.06 4.53
C ARG A 187 -6.13 -7.82 4.32
N HIS A 188 -5.65 -6.60 4.59
CA HIS A 188 -4.23 -6.25 4.45
C HIS A 188 -3.41 -6.67 5.66
N VAL A 189 -4.05 -7.07 6.76
CA VAL A 189 -3.39 -7.59 7.94
C VAL A 189 -3.21 -9.11 7.79
N GLY A 190 -1.96 -9.54 7.70
CA GLY A 190 -1.56 -10.94 7.77
C GLY A 190 -1.30 -11.39 9.21
N MET A 191 -0.70 -10.53 10.03
CA MET A 191 -0.34 -10.81 11.41
C MET A 191 -0.64 -9.64 12.35
N ILE A 192 -1.03 -9.94 13.58
CA ILE A 192 -1.03 -9.00 14.70
C ILE A 192 -0.06 -9.48 15.79
N GLY A 193 0.84 -8.60 16.22
CA GLY A 193 1.68 -8.78 17.39
C GLY A 193 1.24 -7.84 18.52
N LEU A 194 1.56 -8.23 19.76
CA LEU A 194 1.48 -7.30 20.88
C LEU A 194 2.89 -6.78 21.18
N ALA A 195 3.00 -5.50 21.48
CA ALA A 195 4.27 -4.87 21.81
C ALA A 195 4.04 -3.70 22.77
N ARG A 196 5.01 -3.42 23.63
CA ARG A 196 5.10 -2.14 24.35
C ARG A 196 6.41 -1.48 23.97
N ASP A 197 6.33 -0.26 23.49
CA ASP A 197 7.52 0.56 23.27
C ASP A 197 7.24 1.99 23.72
N GLY A 198 8.29 2.71 24.05
CA GLY A 198 8.21 4.09 24.47
C GLY A 198 9.58 4.73 24.48
N ASP A 199 9.59 6.01 24.14
CA ASP A 199 10.79 6.85 24.16
C ASP A 199 10.50 8.18 24.86
N GLU A 200 11.42 9.14 24.72
CA GLU A 200 11.28 10.49 25.28
C GLU A 200 10.06 11.26 24.72
N ASP A 201 9.54 10.88 23.54
CA ASP A 201 8.38 11.49 22.89
C ASP A 201 7.05 10.81 23.30
N GLY A 202 7.11 9.68 24.01
CA GLY A 202 5.98 9.04 24.67
C GLY A 202 5.85 7.54 24.38
N THR A 203 4.77 6.93 24.88
CA THR A 203 4.47 5.52 24.63
C THR A 203 3.96 5.32 23.21
N ILE A 204 4.59 4.42 22.46
CA ILE A 204 4.10 3.94 21.17
C ILE A 204 2.98 2.93 21.46
N LEU A 205 1.75 3.32 21.14
CA LEU A 205 0.57 2.50 21.40
C LEU A 205 0.31 1.47 20.29
N SER A 206 0.87 1.71 19.11
CA SER A 206 0.75 0.86 17.93
C SER A 206 1.79 1.18 16.87
N LEU A 207 1.98 0.25 15.95
CA LEU A 207 2.87 0.44 14.82
C LEU A 207 2.58 -0.57 13.70
N SER A 208 2.54 -0.13 12.45
CA SER A 208 2.63 -1.03 11.30
C SER A 208 4.06 -1.54 11.13
N GLY A 209 4.24 -2.82 10.83
CA GLY A 209 5.55 -3.44 10.63
C GLY A 209 6.34 -2.92 9.41
N GLY A 210 5.71 -2.09 8.57
CA GLY A 210 6.36 -1.46 7.43
C GLY A 210 6.98 -2.47 6.46
N ASP A 211 8.13 -2.09 5.89
CA ASP A 211 8.89 -3.00 5.02
C ASP A 211 9.64 -4.07 5.81
N GLY A 212 9.92 -3.87 7.11
CA GLY A 212 10.62 -4.85 7.96
C GLY A 212 9.78 -6.09 8.25
N LEU A 213 8.48 -5.90 8.53
CA LEU A 213 7.49 -6.97 8.69
C LEU A 213 6.19 -6.59 7.95
N PRO A 214 6.15 -6.76 6.62
CA PRO A 214 4.97 -6.46 5.80
C PRO A 214 3.74 -7.24 6.26
N GLY A 215 2.57 -6.63 6.13
CA GLY A 215 1.31 -7.25 6.55
C GLY A 215 1.14 -7.39 8.07
N THR A 216 2.02 -6.79 8.87
CA THR A 216 1.99 -6.91 10.33
C THR A 216 1.54 -5.60 10.98
N ILE A 217 0.69 -5.70 12.00
CA ILE A 217 0.44 -4.59 12.94
C ILE A 217 0.85 -5.00 14.34
N PHE A 218 1.36 -4.05 15.11
CA PHE A 218 1.65 -4.19 16.53
C PHE A 218 0.75 -3.27 17.33
N VAL A 219 0.21 -3.77 18.44
CA VAL A 219 -0.70 -3.02 19.31
C VAL A 219 -0.30 -3.22 20.77
N ALA A 220 -0.37 -2.16 21.56
CA ALA A 220 -0.19 -2.23 23.01
C ALA A 220 -1.33 -3.03 23.66
N PRO A 221 -1.06 -3.99 24.56
CA PRO A 221 -2.10 -4.78 25.23
C PRO A 221 -3.20 -3.96 25.91
N GLU A 222 -2.86 -2.75 26.38
CA GLU A 222 -3.79 -1.85 27.07
C GLU A 222 -4.86 -1.29 26.12
N LEU A 223 -4.56 -1.14 24.82
CA LEU A 223 -5.52 -0.62 23.84
C LEU A 223 -6.58 -1.65 23.45
N VAL A 224 -6.27 -2.94 23.53
CA VAL A 224 -7.23 -3.98 23.15
C VAL A 224 -8.27 -4.25 24.24
N ALA A 225 -8.09 -3.69 25.45
CA ALA A 225 -9.06 -3.79 26.53
C ALA A 225 -10.38 -3.07 26.22
N ASN A 226 -10.35 -2.02 25.38
CA ASN A 226 -11.54 -1.32 24.93
C ASN A 226 -11.79 -1.60 23.43
N PRO A 227 -12.96 -2.15 23.05
CA PRO A 227 -13.27 -2.40 21.64
C PRO A 227 -13.16 -1.20 20.70
N TRP A 228 -13.47 0.02 21.16
CA TRP A 228 -13.41 1.23 20.34
C TRP A 228 -11.97 1.69 20.08
N ASP A 229 -11.11 1.60 21.10
CA ASP A 229 -9.67 1.87 20.95
C ASP A 229 -9.02 0.80 20.06
N ALA A 230 -9.36 -0.47 20.29
CA ALA A 230 -8.92 -1.58 19.47
C ALA A 230 -9.34 -1.40 17.99
N ALA A 231 -10.61 -1.08 17.73
CA ALA A 231 -11.14 -0.89 16.39
C ALA A 231 -10.47 0.27 15.66
N GLY A 232 -10.39 1.43 16.30
CA GLY A 232 -9.75 2.61 15.70
C GLY A 232 -8.25 2.42 15.50
N MET A 233 -7.59 1.66 16.37
CA MET A 233 -6.18 1.35 16.21
C MET A 233 -5.89 0.35 15.09
N ILE A 234 -6.67 -0.73 15.05
CA ILE A 234 -6.58 -1.71 13.97
C ILE A 234 -6.86 -1.01 12.62
N LEU A 235 -7.86 -0.12 12.56
CA LEU A 235 -8.11 0.70 11.39
C LEU A 235 -6.88 1.53 11.00
N HIS A 236 -6.30 2.28 11.95
CA HIS A 236 -5.14 3.13 11.71
C HIS A 236 -3.98 2.35 11.07
N GLU A 237 -3.56 1.25 11.70
CA GLU A 237 -2.40 0.51 11.24
C GLU A 237 -2.69 -0.31 9.98
N ALA A 238 -3.91 -0.84 9.83
CA ALA A 238 -4.31 -1.56 8.62
C ALA A 238 -4.37 -0.63 7.38
N LEU A 239 -4.72 0.64 7.56
CA LEU A 239 -4.67 1.64 6.47
C LEU A 239 -3.24 1.94 6.02
N HIS A 240 -2.26 1.92 6.91
CA HIS A 240 -0.84 1.99 6.50
C HIS A 240 -0.46 0.76 5.67
N LEU A 241 -0.88 -0.44 6.08
CA LEU A 241 -0.67 -1.67 5.30
C LEU A 241 -1.31 -1.61 3.92
N GLN A 242 -2.56 -1.14 3.82
CA GLN A 242 -3.23 -0.89 2.55
C GLN A 242 -2.43 0.09 1.67
N LEU A 243 -1.94 1.18 2.26
CA LEU A 243 -1.17 2.19 1.52
C LEU A 243 0.17 1.65 1.03
N PHE A 244 0.85 0.79 1.79
CA PHE A 244 2.06 0.11 1.31
C PHE A 244 1.77 -0.73 0.06
N GLU A 245 0.61 -1.39 -0.03
CA GLU A 245 0.21 -2.13 -1.25
C GLU A 245 -0.13 -1.19 -2.41
N ILE A 246 -0.77 -0.05 -2.15
CA ILE A 246 -1.03 1.00 -3.18
C ILE A 246 0.30 1.52 -3.75
N LEU A 247 1.29 1.78 -2.91
CA LEU A 247 2.62 2.28 -3.31
C LEU A 247 3.41 1.28 -4.15
N ARG A 248 3.21 -0.03 -3.94
CA ARG A 248 3.80 -1.09 -4.77
C ARG A 248 3.18 -1.15 -6.17
N CYS A 249 2.08 -0.44 -6.39
CA CYS A 249 1.35 -0.37 -7.66
C CYS A 249 1.56 0.93 -8.45
N GLY A 250 2.16 1.96 -7.84
CA GLY A 250 2.42 3.23 -8.50
C GLY A 250 3.13 4.25 -7.60
N GLU A 251 3.89 5.15 -8.22
CA GLU A 251 4.60 6.21 -7.50
C GLU A 251 3.65 7.34 -7.14
N LEU A 252 3.54 7.73 -5.87
CA LEU A 252 2.71 8.89 -5.47
C LEU A 252 3.45 10.24 -5.60
N THR A 253 4.78 10.24 -5.56
CA THR A 253 5.59 11.47 -5.67
C THR A 253 6.34 11.53 -6.98
N ALA A 254 6.43 12.73 -7.57
CA ALA A 254 7.25 12.99 -8.77
C ALA A 254 8.74 13.17 -8.43
N ILE A 255 9.06 13.35 -7.15
CA ILE A 255 10.41 13.49 -6.65
C ILE A 255 10.94 12.10 -6.29
N GLY A 256 12.06 11.70 -6.89
CA GLY A 256 12.75 10.45 -6.55
C GLY A 256 13.26 10.46 -5.09
N PRO A 257 13.54 9.28 -4.52
CA PRO A 257 13.91 9.12 -3.11
C PRO A 257 15.20 9.85 -2.69
N ALA A 258 16.04 10.26 -3.64
CA ALA A 258 17.33 10.91 -3.41
C ALA A 258 17.29 12.45 -3.35
N ALA A 259 16.18 13.09 -3.73
CA ALA A 259 16.06 14.55 -3.62
C ALA A 259 15.58 14.90 -2.20
N THR A 260 16.16 15.96 -1.62
CA THR A 260 15.75 16.53 -0.33
C THR A 260 14.24 16.69 -0.31
N THR A 261 13.55 15.79 0.40
CA THR A 261 12.09 15.73 0.33
C THR A 261 11.54 17.04 0.88
N PRO A 262 10.61 17.71 0.19
CA PRO A 262 10.05 18.97 0.67
C PRO A 262 9.51 18.78 2.07
N ALA A 263 9.97 19.63 2.97
CA ALA A 263 9.56 19.62 4.35
C ALA A 263 8.30 20.48 4.47
N ILE A 264 7.19 19.86 4.85
CA ILE A 264 5.90 20.51 5.08
C ILE A 264 5.79 20.76 6.59
N PRO A 265 5.54 21.99 7.03
CA PRO A 265 5.36 22.29 8.45
C PRO A 265 4.10 21.61 8.98
N ILE A 266 4.18 21.03 10.18
CA ILE A 266 3.06 20.31 10.81
C ILE A 266 2.78 20.94 12.18
N PRO A 267 1.72 21.77 12.31
CA PRO A 267 1.50 22.58 13.51
C PRO A 267 1.43 21.79 14.83
N TRP A 268 0.97 20.54 14.79
CA TRP A 268 0.82 19.66 15.95
C TRP A 268 2.02 18.72 16.17
N ARG A 269 3.15 18.96 15.49
CA ARG A 269 4.41 18.23 15.64
C ARG A 269 5.60 19.19 15.71
N ARG A 270 6.71 18.72 16.26
CA ARG A 270 7.95 19.51 16.33
C ARG A 270 8.74 19.48 15.03
N MET A 271 8.62 18.39 14.29
CA MET A 271 9.36 18.17 13.04
C MET A 271 8.43 18.36 11.84
N GLU A 272 9.00 18.92 10.78
CA GLU A 272 8.40 18.96 9.46
C GLU A 272 8.31 17.55 8.87
N TRP A 273 7.34 17.34 7.99
CA TRP A 273 7.09 16.05 7.36
C TRP A 273 7.42 16.09 5.87
N SER A 274 7.89 14.96 5.35
CA SER A 274 7.98 14.75 3.91
C SER A 274 6.60 14.72 3.27
N VAL A 275 6.53 15.05 1.97
CA VAL A 275 5.30 14.88 1.15
C VAL A 275 4.72 13.47 1.29
N MET A 276 5.58 12.44 1.27
CA MET A 276 5.16 11.05 1.46
C MET A 276 4.48 10.85 2.81
N ARG A 277 5.09 11.33 3.91
CA ARG A 277 4.50 11.23 5.25
C ARG A 277 3.18 12.00 5.36
N VAL A 278 3.04 13.12 4.65
CA VAL A 278 1.78 13.87 4.55
C VAL A 278 0.69 13.07 3.83
N LEU A 279 1.01 12.37 2.73
CA LEU A 279 0.07 11.47 2.05
C LEU A 279 -0.39 10.32 2.95
N PHE A 280 0.54 9.67 3.67
CA PHE A 280 0.21 8.63 4.66
C PHE A 280 -0.73 9.16 5.74
N ALA A 281 -0.41 10.32 6.31
CA ALA A 281 -1.22 10.91 7.37
C ALA A 281 -2.60 11.37 6.88
N LEU A 282 -2.70 11.95 5.67
CA LEU A 282 -3.99 12.32 5.09
C LEU A 282 -4.86 11.08 4.87
N HIS A 283 -4.29 10.02 4.29
CA HIS A 283 -4.99 8.74 4.08
C HIS A 283 -5.63 8.24 5.36
N VAL A 284 -4.85 8.18 6.45
CA VAL A 284 -5.36 7.73 7.74
C VAL A 284 -6.36 8.72 8.33
N TYR A 285 -6.08 10.02 8.36
CA TYR A 285 -6.97 10.99 9.03
C TYR A 285 -8.34 11.13 8.36
N VAL A 286 -8.45 10.96 7.04
CA VAL A 286 -9.76 10.93 6.36
C VAL A 286 -10.59 9.73 6.82
N HIS A 287 -10.00 8.54 6.87
CA HIS A 287 -10.68 7.34 7.38
C HIS A 287 -11.00 7.42 8.88
N MET A 288 -10.10 8.00 9.69
CA MET A 288 -10.36 8.23 11.11
C MET A 288 -11.50 9.25 11.32
N THR A 289 -11.63 10.25 10.45
CA THR A 289 -12.78 11.17 10.46
C THR A 289 -14.09 10.42 10.17
N LEU A 290 -14.08 9.49 9.20
CA LEU A 290 -15.23 8.62 8.95
C LEU A 290 -15.55 7.75 10.18
N PHE A 291 -14.54 7.12 10.80
CA PHE A 291 -14.71 6.29 11.99
C PHE A 291 -15.30 7.08 13.16
N GLU A 292 -14.79 8.26 13.47
CA GLU A 292 -15.33 9.12 14.53
C GLU A 292 -16.80 9.47 14.30
N ARG A 293 -17.16 9.80 13.04
CA ARG A 293 -18.55 10.10 12.69
C ARG A 293 -19.46 8.89 12.80
N ALA A 294 -18.97 7.72 12.40
CA ALA A 294 -19.72 6.49 12.54
C ALA A 294 -19.91 6.13 14.03
N ALA A 295 -18.86 6.27 14.84
CA ALA A 295 -18.90 6.03 16.29
C ALA A 295 -19.89 6.97 17.00
N ALA A 296 -19.90 8.26 16.64
CA ALA A 296 -20.85 9.24 17.17
C ALA A 296 -22.31 8.95 16.79
N GLN A 297 -22.53 8.16 15.75
CA GLN A 297 -23.85 7.79 15.22
C GLN A 297 -24.15 6.29 15.42
N ALA A 298 -23.37 5.60 16.27
CA ALA A 298 -23.48 4.16 16.44
C ALA A 298 -24.90 3.75 16.86
N PRO A 299 -25.53 2.79 16.16
CA PRO A 299 -26.86 2.32 16.51
C PRO A 299 -26.94 1.74 17.93
N PRO A 300 -28.11 1.78 18.60
CA PRO A 300 -28.28 1.24 19.95
C PRO A 300 -27.83 -0.22 20.10
N GLU A 301 -28.02 -1.06 19.07
CA GLU A 301 -27.57 -2.45 19.03
C GLU A 301 -26.04 -2.58 19.10
N VAL A 302 -25.30 -1.69 18.41
CA VAL A 302 -23.84 -1.65 18.47
C VAL A 302 -23.38 -1.20 19.85
N LEU A 303 -24.04 -0.19 20.42
CA LEU A 303 -23.73 0.28 21.78
C LEU A 303 -24.05 -0.78 22.85
N ALA A 304 -25.11 -1.56 22.66
CA ALA A 304 -25.47 -2.66 23.56
C ALA A 304 -24.45 -3.80 23.51
N GLU A 305 -23.90 -4.12 22.34
CA GLU A 305 -22.91 -5.19 22.19
C GLU A 305 -21.49 -4.77 22.61
N PHE A 306 -21.06 -3.57 22.21
CA PHE A 306 -19.67 -3.12 22.34
C PHE A 306 -19.44 -2.10 23.46
N GLY A 307 -20.51 -1.62 24.09
CA GLY A 307 -20.47 -0.52 25.06
C GLY A 307 -20.35 0.85 24.38
N PRO A 308 -20.48 1.96 25.14
CA PRO A 308 -20.33 3.30 24.59
C PRO A 308 -18.86 3.63 24.27
N PRO A 309 -18.58 4.44 23.24
CA PRO A 309 -17.24 4.92 22.95
C PRO A 309 -16.72 5.79 24.11
N LEU A 310 -15.46 5.59 24.51
CA LEU A 310 -14.81 6.47 25.47
C LEU A 310 -14.52 7.83 24.84
N LYS A 311 -14.55 8.88 25.65
CA LYS A 311 -14.22 10.23 25.17
C LYS A 311 -12.75 10.28 24.76
N GLY A 312 -12.50 10.55 23.47
CA GLY A 312 -11.14 10.56 22.91
C GLY A 312 -10.58 9.17 22.57
N ALA A 313 -11.44 8.15 22.50
CA ALA A 313 -11.03 6.83 22.00
C ALA A 313 -10.41 6.94 20.60
N ALA A 314 -9.39 6.13 20.33
CA ALA A 314 -8.66 6.06 19.06
C ALA A 314 -8.00 7.38 18.59
N MET A 315 -7.77 8.34 19.49
CA MET A 315 -7.17 9.63 19.17
C MET A 315 -5.68 9.69 19.51
N THR A 316 -4.83 9.98 18.51
CA THR A 316 -3.41 10.27 18.76
C THR A 316 -3.25 11.68 19.32
N PRO A 317 -2.72 11.85 20.56
CA PRO A 317 -2.51 13.17 21.14
C PRO A 317 -1.44 13.95 20.36
N PRO A 318 -1.51 15.30 20.39
CA PRO A 318 -0.41 16.14 19.90
C PRO A 318 0.85 15.89 20.72
N THR A 319 2.03 16.02 20.10
CA THR A 319 3.31 15.81 20.79
C THR A 319 3.47 16.87 21.89
N PRO A 320 3.93 16.52 23.11
CA PRO A 320 4.19 17.50 24.16
C PRO A 320 5.03 18.68 23.66
N GLY A 321 4.57 19.92 23.88
CA GLY A 321 5.24 21.14 23.43
C GLY A 321 4.97 21.58 21.98
N SER A 322 4.10 20.88 21.24
CA SER A 322 3.55 21.39 19.97
C SER A 322 2.34 22.31 20.19
N ALA A 323 1.92 23.03 19.14
CA ALA A 323 0.69 23.83 19.21
C ALA A 323 -0.51 22.89 19.43
N ARG A 324 -1.38 23.21 20.40
CA ARG A 324 -2.62 22.45 20.67
C ARG A 324 -3.74 22.71 19.66
N THR A 325 -3.39 23.20 18.48
CA THR A 325 -4.27 23.39 17.31
C THR A 325 -4.39 22.07 16.54
N HIS A 326 -5.48 21.83 15.80
CA HIS A 326 -5.71 20.60 15.03
C HIS A 326 -5.81 19.36 15.94
N ALA A 327 -6.75 19.44 16.89
CA ALA A 327 -7.00 18.42 17.90
C ALA A 327 -7.76 17.21 17.35
N THR A 328 -8.47 17.36 16.24
CA THR A 328 -9.29 16.30 15.61
C THR A 328 -8.67 15.76 14.32
N PRO A 329 -8.99 14.53 13.89
CA PRO A 329 -8.58 14.00 12.59
C PRO A 329 -9.09 14.84 11.43
N LEU A 330 -10.30 15.40 11.54
CA LEU A 330 -10.87 16.29 10.51
C LEU A 330 -10.01 17.53 10.30
N GLU A 331 -9.63 18.23 11.37
CA GLU A 331 -8.77 19.42 11.27
C GLU A 331 -7.42 19.08 10.66
N ARG A 332 -6.83 17.95 11.06
CA ARG A 332 -5.55 17.48 10.52
C ARG A 332 -5.69 17.10 9.03
N ALA A 333 -6.72 16.35 8.66
CA ALA A 333 -6.99 15.98 7.26
C ALA A 333 -7.21 17.22 6.39
N SER A 334 -7.97 18.22 6.88
CA SER A 334 -8.17 19.47 6.18
C SER A 334 -6.86 20.19 5.90
N TYR A 335 -6.01 20.35 6.92
CA TYR A 335 -4.72 20.99 6.78
C TYR A 335 -3.82 20.26 5.75
N LEU A 336 -3.71 18.93 5.85
CA LEU A 336 -2.87 18.15 4.94
C LEU A 336 -3.41 18.14 3.51
N GLY A 337 -4.74 18.10 3.33
CA GLY A 337 -5.39 18.23 2.04
C GLY A 337 -5.07 19.57 1.37
N GLU A 338 -5.13 20.67 2.13
CA GLU A 338 -4.74 22.00 1.65
C GLU A 338 -3.28 22.02 1.20
N GLN A 339 -2.35 21.46 2.00
CA GLN A 339 -0.93 21.43 1.63
C GLN A 339 -0.71 20.70 0.30
N LEU A 340 -1.36 19.55 0.10
CA LEU A 340 -1.18 18.73 -1.11
C LEU A 340 -1.84 19.33 -2.35
N GLU A 341 -3.06 19.88 -2.26
CA GLU A 341 -3.76 20.44 -3.42
C GLU A 341 -3.25 21.84 -3.81
N ARG A 342 -2.81 22.65 -2.84
CA ARG A 342 -2.54 24.08 -3.07
C ARG A 342 -1.06 24.45 -2.94
N VAL A 343 -0.30 23.80 -2.07
CA VAL A 343 1.06 24.24 -1.74
C VAL A 343 2.12 23.44 -2.50
N VAL A 344 1.93 22.13 -2.65
CA VAL A 344 2.92 21.24 -3.30
C VAL A 344 2.34 20.31 -4.37
N PRO A 345 1.34 20.70 -5.19
CA PRO A 345 0.76 19.79 -6.19
C PRO A 345 1.81 19.32 -7.22
N GLU A 346 2.81 20.14 -7.53
CA GLU A 346 3.89 19.83 -8.47
C GLU A 346 4.88 18.78 -7.94
N LYS A 347 4.78 18.41 -6.65
CA LYS A 347 5.59 17.37 -6.03
C LYS A 347 4.95 15.98 -6.13
N LEU A 348 3.66 15.94 -6.48
CA LEU A 348 2.92 14.71 -6.67
C LEU A 348 3.06 14.22 -8.11
N SER A 349 3.11 12.91 -8.28
CA SER A 349 2.94 12.31 -9.61
C SER A 349 1.48 12.46 -10.05
N ALA A 350 1.17 12.11 -11.30
CA ALA A 350 -0.22 12.02 -11.75
C ALA A 350 -1.04 11.00 -10.93
N TYR A 351 -0.41 9.93 -10.42
CA TYR A 351 -1.05 8.94 -9.55
C TYR A 351 -1.29 9.51 -8.15
N GLY A 352 -0.30 10.24 -7.60
CA GLY A 352 -0.41 10.93 -6.31
C GLY A 352 -1.45 12.04 -6.29
N LEU A 353 -1.57 12.81 -7.37
CA LEU A 353 -2.62 13.82 -7.52
C LEU A 353 -4.02 13.18 -7.42
N ARG A 354 -4.25 12.09 -8.16
CA ARG A 354 -5.54 11.36 -8.08
C ARG A 354 -5.80 10.81 -6.68
N PHE A 355 -4.77 10.28 -6.02
CA PHE A 355 -4.87 9.78 -4.65
C PHE A 355 -5.25 10.89 -3.67
N ALA A 356 -4.57 12.04 -3.73
CA ALA A 356 -4.88 13.19 -2.88
C ALA A 356 -6.29 13.74 -3.16
N SER A 357 -6.66 13.92 -4.43
CA SER A 357 -7.98 14.41 -4.81
C SER A 357 -9.09 13.48 -4.34
N TRP A 358 -8.95 12.16 -4.49
CA TRP A 358 -9.91 11.18 -3.97
C TRP A 358 -10.15 11.37 -2.46
N LEU A 359 -9.08 11.50 -1.67
CA LEU A 359 -9.19 11.70 -0.23
C LEU A 359 -9.84 13.03 0.15
N VAL A 360 -9.50 14.10 -0.56
CA VAL A 360 -10.08 15.42 -0.31
C VAL A 360 -11.54 15.48 -0.75
N ASP A 361 -11.91 14.84 -1.85
CA ASP A 361 -13.29 14.74 -2.31
C ASP A 361 -14.16 14.03 -1.26
N VAL A 362 -13.68 12.91 -0.71
CA VAL A 362 -14.35 12.25 0.43
C VAL A 362 -14.41 13.17 1.65
N LEU A 363 -13.33 13.89 1.96
CA LEU A 363 -13.31 14.79 3.10
C LEU A 363 -14.33 15.93 2.97
N GLU A 364 -14.56 16.45 1.76
CA GLU A 364 -15.60 17.43 1.44
C GLU A 364 -17.00 16.84 1.64
N GLU A 365 -17.24 15.57 1.29
CA GLU A 365 -18.51 14.88 1.59
C GLU A 365 -18.73 14.71 3.11
N LEU A 366 -17.67 14.35 3.83
CA LEU A 366 -17.72 14.25 5.28
C LEU A 366 -17.95 15.64 5.90
N ALA A 367 -17.25 16.67 5.46
CA ALA A 367 -17.34 18.02 6.00
C ALA A 367 -17.53 19.06 4.88
N PRO A 368 -18.78 19.30 4.43
CA PRO A 368 -19.06 20.24 3.36
C PRO A 368 -18.56 21.65 3.67
N GLY A 369 -17.91 22.27 2.70
CA GLY A 369 -17.28 23.58 2.78
C GLY A 369 -15.83 23.57 3.25
N ILE A 370 -15.20 22.40 3.47
CA ILE A 370 -13.82 22.36 3.96
C ILE A 370 -12.85 23.02 2.99
N ARG A 371 -12.97 22.76 1.68
CA ARG A 371 -12.14 23.42 0.64
C ARG A 371 -12.38 24.94 0.55
N ALA A 372 -13.59 25.40 0.87
CA ALA A 372 -13.91 26.83 0.84
C ALA A 372 -13.22 27.61 1.97
N GLY A 373 -12.91 26.93 3.08
CA GLY A 373 -12.16 27.49 4.20
C GLY A 373 -10.64 27.53 3.99
N TRP A 374 -10.11 26.87 2.95
CA TRP A 374 -8.68 26.86 2.66
C TRP A 374 -8.22 28.20 2.07
N THR A 375 -7.00 28.60 2.40
CA THR A 375 -6.38 29.83 1.91
C THR A 375 -5.87 29.69 0.47
N ALA A 376 -5.84 30.79 -0.28
CA ALA A 376 -5.53 30.75 -1.71
C ALA A 376 -4.05 30.39 -1.98
N PRO A 377 -3.76 29.55 -2.99
CA PRO A 377 -2.40 29.22 -3.38
C PRO A 377 -1.66 30.38 -4.07
N ILE A 378 -0.34 30.41 -3.91
CA ILE A 378 0.57 31.23 -4.73
C ILE A 378 0.77 30.50 -6.08
N PRO A 379 0.75 31.18 -7.24
CA PRO A 379 0.72 30.50 -8.55
C PRO A 379 2.00 29.70 -8.84
N ALA A 380 1.84 28.43 -9.22
CA ALA A 380 2.92 27.59 -9.74
C ALA A 380 3.12 27.80 -11.25
N ALA A 381 4.39 27.86 -11.67
CA ALA A 381 4.82 28.10 -13.05
C ALA A 381 4.69 26.85 -13.95
N GLN A 382 4.38 27.08 -15.23
CA GLN A 382 4.17 26.07 -16.26
C GLN A 382 5.47 25.33 -16.66
N VAL A 383 5.37 24.01 -16.84
CA VAL A 383 6.46 23.17 -17.35
C VAL A 383 6.29 22.97 -18.86
N SER A 384 7.38 23.20 -19.62
CA SER A 384 7.45 23.01 -21.07
C SER A 384 7.82 21.57 -21.47
N THR A 385 7.23 21.10 -22.56
CA THR A 385 7.53 19.83 -23.23
C THR A 385 8.71 19.98 -24.19
N VAL A 386 9.64 19.01 -24.18
CA VAL A 386 10.78 18.92 -25.11
C VAL A 386 10.44 17.96 -26.26
N GLU A 387 10.56 18.42 -27.51
CA GLU A 387 10.49 17.60 -28.71
C GLU A 387 11.83 16.90 -28.99
N ALA A 388 11.77 15.63 -29.42
CA ALA A 388 12.93 14.83 -29.80
C ALA A 388 12.98 14.60 -31.32
N ALA A 389 14.18 14.72 -31.88
CA ALA A 389 14.51 14.51 -33.29
C ALA A 389 14.57 13.03 -33.68
N GLY A 390 14.19 12.73 -34.93
CA GLY A 390 14.04 11.37 -35.44
C GLY A 390 15.33 10.68 -35.89
N PRO A 391 15.41 9.33 -35.79
CA PRO A 391 16.31 8.51 -36.59
C PRO A 391 15.56 7.80 -37.74
N GLY A 392 16.30 7.14 -38.63
CA GLY A 392 15.81 6.47 -39.86
C GLY A 392 14.81 5.32 -39.64
N PRO A 393 14.51 4.48 -40.66
CA PRO A 393 13.48 3.46 -40.55
C PRO A 393 13.85 2.42 -39.48
N VAL A 394 13.12 2.47 -38.37
CA VAL A 394 13.25 1.61 -37.20
C VAL A 394 11.93 0.87 -37.04
N ARG A 395 12.00 -0.43 -36.73
CA ARG A 395 10.85 -1.22 -36.29
C ARG A 395 10.86 -1.33 -34.78
N LEU A 396 9.70 -1.37 -34.15
CA LEU A 396 9.57 -1.47 -32.69
C LEU A 396 9.03 -2.85 -32.32
N ARG A 397 9.74 -3.56 -31.45
CA ARG A 397 9.28 -4.84 -30.89
C ARG A 397 9.32 -4.82 -29.37
N ALA A 398 8.42 -5.55 -28.71
CA ALA A 398 8.48 -5.81 -27.29
C ALA A 398 9.77 -6.56 -26.93
N SER A 399 10.38 -6.20 -25.80
CA SER A 399 11.59 -6.86 -25.31
C SER A 399 11.25 -8.30 -24.88
N GLU A 400 11.81 -9.29 -25.58
CA GLU A 400 11.64 -10.71 -25.25
C GLU A 400 12.89 -11.32 -24.57
N PRO A 401 12.72 -12.30 -23.65
CA PRO A 401 11.45 -12.70 -23.04
C PRO A 401 11.01 -11.69 -21.97
N ALA A 402 9.71 -11.48 -21.80
CA ALA A 402 9.14 -10.73 -20.69
C ALA A 402 8.07 -11.57 -19.99
N ASP A 403 8.09 -11.61 -18.66
CA ASP A 403 6.93 -12.10 -17.94
C ASP A 403 5.87 -11.00 -17.97
N ALA A 404 4.65 -11.36 -18.29
CA ALA A 404 3.55 -10.42 -18.29
C ALA A 404 2.30 -11.08 -17.68
N VAL A 405 1.66 -10.41 -16.73
CA VAL A 405 0.40 -10.84 -16.13
C VAL A 405 -0.63 -9.73 -16.31
N PRO A 406 -1.68 -9.95 -17.12
CA PRO A 406 -2.75 -8.98 -17.26
C PRO A 406 -3.63 -8.97 -16.00
N VAL A 407 -4.20 -7.81 -15.71
CA VAL A 407 -5.24 -7.59 -14.71
C VAL A 407 -6.44 -6.98 -15.44
N PRO A 408 -7.22 -7.80 -16.20
CA PRO A 408 -8.17 -7.29 -17.20
C PRO A 408 -9.30 -6.48 -16.59
N GLY A 409 -9.78 -6.86 -15.39
CA GLY A 409 -10.82 -6.14 -14.66
C GLY A 409 -10.43 -4.70 -14.30
N GLN A 410 -9.14 -4.36 -14.41
CA GLN A 410 -8.59 -3.05 -14.10
C GLN A 410 -7.89 -2.39 -15.29
N GLY A 411 -7.89 -3.03 -16.46
CA GLY A 411 -7.20 -2.52 -17.66
C GLY A 411 -5.70 -2.31 -17.45
N ARG A 412 -5.04 -3.23 -16.72
CA ARG A 412 -3.60 -3.13 -16.39
C ARG A 412 -2.81 -4.34 -16.83
N LEU A 413 -1.51 -4.14 -17.02
CA LEU A 413 -0.54 -5.20 -17.25
C LEU A 413 0.66 -5.00 -16.31
N VAL A 414 1.07 -6.05 -15.60
CA VAL A 414 2.38 -6.09 -14.94
C VAL A 414 3.35 -6.79 -15.88
N VAL A 415 4.48 -6.16 -16.18
CA VAL A 415 5.51 -6.72 -17.06
C VAL A 415 6.89 -6.66 -16.42
N ALA A 416 7.72 -7.68 -16.67
CA ALA A 416 9.12 -7.73 -16.28
C ALA A 416 10.01 -8.21 -17.43
N PRO A 417 10.77 -7.32 -18.09
CA PRO A 417 11.72 -7.72 -19.12
C PRO A 417 12.79 -8.65 -18.55
N ALA A 418 13.17 -9.70 -19.26
CA ALA A 418 14.21 -10.61 -18.77
C ALA A 418 15.58 -9.96 -18.61
N ALA A 419 15.89 -8.94 -19.43
CA ALA A 419 17.17 -8.24 -19.37
C ALA A 419 17.38 -7.51 -18.02
N THR A 420 16.33 -6.88 -17.50
CA THR A 420 16.43 -6.06 -16.28
C THR A 420 15.79 -6.73 -15.07
N GLY A 421 14.79 -7.59 -15.27
CA GLY A 421 13.92 -8.12 -14.22
C GLY A 421 13.04 -7.07 -13.53
N ARG A 422 13.13 -5.80 -13.93
CA ARG A 422 12.38 -4.70 -13.30
C ARG A 422 10.89 -4.88 -13.54
N LEU A 423 10.10 -4.67 -12.50
CA LEU A 423 8.63 -4.75 -12.58
C LEU A 423 8.08 -3.40 -13.02
N HIS A 424 7.20 -3.41 -14.04
CA HIS A 424 6.53 -2.23 -14.55
C HIS A 424 5.01 -2.44 -14.57
N TRP A 425 4.28 -1.42 -14.14
CA TRP A 425 2.82 -1.34 -14.27
C TRP A 425 2.48 -0.53 -15.52
N LEU A 426 1.81 -1.15 -16.48
CA LEU A 426 1.26 -0.46 -17.63
C LEU A 426 -0.24 -0.26 -17.42
N ASN A 427 -0.70 0.99 -17.57
CA ASN A 427 -2.11 1.28 -17.73
C ASN A 427 -2.60 0.82 -19.11
N LEU A 428 -3.90 0.92 -19.36
CA LEU A 428 -4.49 0.45 -20.62
C LEU A 428 -3.83 1.08 -21.85
N ALA A 429 -3.58 2.39 -21.83
CA ALA A 429 -2.95 3.10 -22.95
C ALA A 429 -1.54 2.57 -23.23
N SER A 430 -0.67 2.47 -22.22
CA SER A 430 0.69 1.94 -22.38
C SER A 430 0.71 0.46 -22.70
N TRP A 431 -0.25 -0.33 -22.19
CA TRP A 431 -0.42 -1.74 -22.55
C TRP A 431 -0.80 -1.87 -24.03
N THR A 432 -1.76 -1.09 -24.53
CA THR A 432 -2.11 -1.11 -25.96
C THR A 432 -0.90 -0.78 -26.84
N VAL A 433 -0.12 0.26 -26.52
CA VAL A 433 1.12 0.56 -27.25
C VAL A 433 2.11 -0.61 -27.19
N TYR A 434 2.34 -1.18 -26.00
CA TYR A 434 3.23 -2.32 -25.82
C TYR A 434 2.81 -3.54 -26.65
N ALA A 435 1.50 -3.87 -26.65
CA ALA A 435 0.95 -4.99 -27.41
C ALA A 435 1.02 -4.78 -28.93
N LEU A 436 1.00 -3.53 -29.41
CA LEU A 436 1.15 -3.20 -30.82
C LEU A 436 2.60 -3.25 -31.32
N CYS A 437 3.59 -3.24 -30.41
CA CYS A 437 5.02 -3.32 -30.73
C CYS A 437 5.43 -4.78 -31.04
N ASP A 438 5.05 -5.29 -32.20
CA ASP A 438 5.28 -6.66 -32.68
C ASP A 438 6.32 -6.73 -33.82
N GLY A 439 7.15 -5.69 -33.96
CA GLY A 439 8.14 -5.55 -35.03
C GLY A 439 7.66 -4.71 -36.22
N ARG A 440 6.55 -3.98 -36.10
CA ARG A 440 6.06 -3.01 -37.10
C ARG A 440 6.74 -1.65 -36.95
N ASP A 441 6.56 -0.80 -37.97
CA ASP A 441 7.05 0.58 -37.93
C ASP A 441 6.18 1.48 -37.03
N PRO A 442 6.74 2.58 -36.48
CA PRO A 442 6.00 3.50 -35.61
C PRO A 442 4.74 4.09 -36.22
N ALA A 443 4.70 4.33 -37.54
CA ALA A 443 3.54 4.95 -38.18
C ALA A 443 2.34 3.99 -38.24
N ALA A 444 2.59 2.69 -38.46
CA ALA A 444 1.59 1.65 -38.36
C ALA A 444 1.05 1.52 -36.92
N ILE A 445 1.95 1.54 -35.92
CA ILE A 445 1.57 1.50 -34.49
C ILE A 445 0.71 2.72 -34.12
N GLU A 446 1.10 3.92 -34.56
CA GLU A 446 0.34 5.16 -34.35
C GLU A 446 -1.06 5.10 -34.96
N ALA A 447 -1.19 4.53 -36.17
CA ALA A 447 -2.47 4.41 -36.86
C ALA A 447 -3.41 3.44 -36.13
N ASP A 448 -2.93 2.25 -35.78
CA ASP A 448 -3.72 1.23 -35.08
C ASP A 448 -4.06 1.64 -33.65
N TYR A 449 -3.16 2.34 -32.95
CA TYR A 449 -3.44 2.89 -31.63
C TYR A 449 -4.57 3.92 -31.71
N ALA A 450 -4.53 4.84 -32.68
CA ALA A 450 -5.57 5.86 -32.86
C ALA A 450 -6.93 5.23 -33.20
N GLU A 451 -6.95 4.13 -33.96
CA GLU A 451 -8.16 3.35 -34.20
C GLU A 451 -8.68 2.68 -32.91
N ALA A 452 -7.78 2.06 -32.14
CA ALA A 452 -8.14 1.31 -30.94
C ALA A 452 -8.69 2.17 -29.80
N VAL A 453 -8.16 3.39 -29.58
CA VAL A 453 -8.64 4.26 -28.50
C VAL A 453 -9.96 4.96 -28.83
N GLY A 454 -10.25 5.16 -30.12
CA GLY A 454 -11.39 5.95 -30.58
C GLY A 454 -11.28 7.43 -30.23
N GLY A 455 -11.66 8.32 -31.15
CA GLY A 455 -11.65 9.78 -30.91
C GLY A 455 -10.74 10.55 -31.87
N PRO A 456 -10.40 11.81 -31.55
CA PRO A 456 -9.58 12.66 -32.42
C PRO A 456 -8.18 12.05 -32.63
N ARG A 457 -7.77 11.95 -33.89
CA ARG A 457 -6.56 11.23 -34.31
C ARG A 457 -5.27 11.87 -33.77
N GLU A 458 -5.17 13.19 -33.83
CA GLU A 458 -3.94 13.91 -33.49
C GLU A 458 -3.56 13.80 -31.99
N PRO A 459 -4.48 13.96 -31.02
CA PRO A 459 -4.21 13.64 -29.62
C PRO A 459 -3.78 12.18 -29.40
N ALA A 460 -4.48 11.22 -30.00
CA ALA A 460 -4.17 9.80 -29.85
C ALA A 460 -2.76 9.46 -30.36
N ILE A 461 -2.35 10.03 -31.50
CA ILE A 461 -0.98 9.88 -32.03
C ILE A 461 0.05 10.47 -31.06
N ARG A 462 -0.23 11.65 -30.48
CA ARG A 462 0.67 12.28 -29.50
C ARG A 462 0.86 11.40 -28.27
N ASP A 463 -0.23 10.86 -27.74
CA ASP A 463 -0.22 9.97 -26.59
C ASP A 463 0.52 8.67 -26.90
N CYS A 464 0.29 8.10 -28.09
CA CYS A 464 1.02 6.93 -28.59
C CYS A 464 2.54 7.18 -28.62
N ARG A 465 2.99 8.29 -29.22
CA ARG A 465 4.40 8.67 -29.28
C ARG A 465 5.04 8.84 -27.90
N SER A 466 4.32 9.51 -27.00
CA SER A 466 4.76 9.65 -25.60
C SER A 466 4.88 8.29 -24.93
N GLY A 467 3.92 7.39 -25.17
CA GLY A 467 3.93 6.00 -24.72
C GLY A 467 5.15 5.23 -25.23
N ILE A 468 5.40 5.26 -26.55
CA ILE A 468 6.58 4.63 -27.18
C ILE A 468 7.88 5.14 -26.56
N ALA A 469 8.04 6.46 -26.43
CA ALA A 469 9.23 7.05 -25.84
C ALA A 469 9.44 6.61 -24.38
N GLY A 470 8.36 6.50 -23.60
CA GLY A 470 8.40 5.95 -22.25
C GLY A 470 8.81 4.48 -22.21
N LEU A 471 8.18 3.64 -23.02
CA LEU A 471 8.46 2.20 -23.08
C LEU A 471 9.91 1.90 -23.54
N LEU A 472 10.43 2.66 -24.51
CA LEU A 472 11.84 2.56 -24.95
C LEU A 472 12.81 2.93 -23.83
N ARG A 473 12.53 4.02 -23.10
CA ARG A 473 13.37 4.48 -21.98
C ARG A 473 13.46 3.45 -20.87
N GLU A 474 12.35 2.77 -20.58
CA GLU A 474 12.28 1.72 -19.58
C GLU A 474 12.74 0.34 -20.10
N GLY A 475 13.14 0.23 -21.37
CA GLY A 475 13.61 -1.01 -21.98
C GLY A 475 12.53 -2.09 -22.13
N LEU A 476 11.26 -1.69 -22.13
CA LEU A 476 10.11 -2.58 -22.33
C LEU A 476 9.91 -2.94 -23.81
N ILE A 477 10.28 -2.03 -24.70
CA ILE A 477 10.32 -2.25 -26.14
C ILE A 477 11.71 -1.85 -26.66
N GLU A 478 12.09 -2.38 -27.81
CA GLU A 478 13.37 -2.10 -28.45
C GLU A 478 13.21 -1.69 -29.92
N ALA A 479 14.10 -0.80 -30.34
CA ALA A 479 14.25 -0.34 -31.69
C ALA A 479 15.14 -1.31 -32.46
N VAL A 480 14.59 -2.02 -33.46
CA VAL A 480 15.34 -2.91 -34.34
C VAL A 480 15.49 -2.29 -35.73
N PRO A 481 16.63 -2.50 -36.41
CA PRO A 481 16.79 -2.09 -37.81
C PRO A 481 15.72 -2.73 -38.70
N ALA A 482 15.22 -1.95 -39.67
CA ALA A 482 14.16 -2.38 -40.59
C ALA A 482 14.57 -3.49 -41.56
#